data_AF-A0A261PX92-F1
#
_entry.id   AF-A0A261PX92-F1
#
_cell.length_a   1.000
_cell.length_b   1.000
_cell.length_c   1.000
_cell.angle_alpha   90.00
_cell.angle_beta   90.00
_cell.angle_gamma   90.00
#
_symmetry.space_group_name_H-M   'P 1'
#
loop_
_entity.id
_entity.type
_entity.pdbx_description
1 polymer ?
#
loop_
_entity_poly.entity_id
_entity_poly.type
_entity_poly.pdbx_seq_one_letter_code
_entity_poly.pdbx_strand_id
1 'polypeptide(L)'
;MNYLKSILLFTALVTLLGSCRDTSDPQDRDELSYLHQTWKHSDEEDTEGRLIYRNAAYKFPTTKDRQTFTFSENDVQVSVIKNNKLTPYKGSYTVVMNGNSVKELTLNYTEAGQRIPTVLRYEVLILAKDALILKVL
;
A
#
# COMPACT_ATOMS: atom_id res chain seq x y z
N MET A 1 -21.08 -44.74 -61.02
CA MET A 1 -20.43 -44.00 -62.12
C MET A 1 -21.18 -42.71 -62.35
N ASN A 2 -20.42 -41.65 -62.63
CA ASN A 2 -20.81 -40.31 -63.05
C ASN A 2 -20.91 -39.29 -61.92
N TYR A 3 -19.79 -38.65 -61.56
CA TYR A 3 -19.14 -37.47 -62.19
C TYR A 3 -19.75 -36.19 -61.59
N LEU A 4 -19.06 -35.09 -61.28
CA LEU A 4 -17.67 -34.64 -61.27
C LEU A 4 -17.84 -33.11 -61.12
N LYS A 5 -16.91 -32.40 -60.46
CA LYS A 5 -16.71 -30.94 -60.54
C LYS A 5 -17.74 -30.07 -59.79
N SER A 6 -17.42 -28.93 -59.21
CA SER A 6 -16.17 -28.23 -58.91
C SER A 6 -16.57 -26.96 -58.18
N ILE A 7 -15.82 -26.62 -57.13
CA ILE A 7 -15.21 -25.30 -56.89
C ILE A 7 -16.15 -24.09 -56.76
N LEU A 8 -16.07 -23.45 -55.59
CA LEU A 8 -15.89 -22.01 -55.32
C LEU A 8 -16.59 -21.71 -53.98
N LEU A 9 -16.13 -20.91 -53.03
CA LEU A 9 -14.89 -20.19 -52.73
C LEU A 9 -15.31 -19.33 -51.52
N PHE A 10 -14.43 -19.14 -50.53
CA PHE A 10 -14.39 -17.95 -49.69
C PHE A 10 -15.64 -17.56 -48.86
N THR A 11 -15.56 -17.78 -47.56
CA THR A 11 -15.92 -16.80 -46.51
C THR A 11 -15.51 -17.44 -45.18
N ALA A 12 -14.34 -17.11 -44.65
CA ALA A 12 -14.10 -15.93 -43.83
C ALA A 12 -13.89 -16.39 -42.38
N LEU A 13 -12.61 -16.32 -41.98
CA LEU A 13 -12.24 -15.69 -40.72
C LEU A 13 -12.68 -16.41 -39.43
N VAL A 14 -12.22 -17.64 -39.22
CA VAL A 14 -11.97 -18.12 -37.85
C VAL A 14 -10.57 -17.64 -37.46
N THR A 15 -10.43 -16.32 -37.30
CA THR A 15 -9.37 -15.77 -36.45
C THR A 15 -9.75 -16.11 -35.02
N LEU A 16 -9.32 -17.30 -34.59
CA LEU A 16 -9.24 -17.62 -33.18
C LEU A 16 -8.41 -16.51 -32.53
N LEU A 17 -9.11 -15.78 -31.67
CA LEU A 17 -8.62 -14.74 -30.80
C LEU A 17 -7.41 -15.29 -30.03
N GLY A 18 -6.22 -15.08 -30.57
CA GLY A 18 -5.04 -14.85 -29.76
C GLY A 18 -5.25 -13.53 -29.04
N SER A 19 -6.19 -13.49 -28.08
CA SER A 19 -6.11 -12.52 -27.02
C SER A 19 -4.77 -12.82 -26.36
N CYS A 20 -3.75 -12.02 -26.66
CA CYS A 20 -2.71 -11.72 -25.71
C CYS A 20 -3.47 -11.28 -24.46
N ARG A 21 -3.71 -12.25 -23.58
CA ARG A 21 -4.08 -12.01 -22.21
C ARG A 21 -2.85 -11.30 -21.70
N ASP A 22 -2.91 -9.97 -21.59
CA ASP A 22 -2.01 -9.24 -20.74
C ASP A 22 -2.23 -9.83 -19.35
N THR A 23 -1.49 -10.89 -19.04
CA THR A 23 -1.28 -11.38 -17.68
C THR A 23 -0.30 -10.44 -17.01
N SER A 24 -0.60 -9.15 -17.02
CA SER A 24 -0.22 -8.29 -15.91
C SER A 24 -1.31 -8.53 -14.87
N ASP A 25 -1.22 -9.69 -14.20
CA ASP A 25 -1.95 -9.88 -12.97
C ASP A 25 -1.57 -8.69 -12.05
N PRO A 26 -2.53 -7.91 -11.54
CA PRO A 26 -2.24 -6.87 -10.55
C PRO A 26 -1.49 -7.40 -9.31
N GLN A 27 -1.43 -8.72 -9.12
CA GLN A 27 -0.70 -9.41 -8.05
C GLN A 27 0.84 -9.32 -8.14
N ASP A 28 1.41 -8.89 -9.27
CA ASP A 28 2.87 -8.71 -9.39
C ASP A 28 3.36 -7.29 -9.02
N ARG A 29 2.48 -6.44 -8.49
CA ARG A 29 2.93 -5.20 -7.84
C ARG A 29 3.52 -5.54 -6.48
N ASP A 30 4.79 -5.23 -6.32
CA ASP A 30 5.46 -5.15 -5.02
C ASP A 30 4.64 -4.25 -4.08
N GLU A 31 3.97 -4.83 -3.09
CA GLU A 31 3.12 -4.07 -2.16
C GLU A 31 3.93 -3.00 -1.43
N LEU A 32 5.24 -3.22 -1.26
CA LEU A 32 6.15 -2.25 -0.65
C LEU A 32 6.10 -0.90 -1.37
N SER A 33 5.87 -0.88 -2.69
CA SER A 33 5.72 0.37 -3.45
C SER A 33 4.55 1.24 -2.94
N TYR A 34 3.49 0.64 -2.41
CA TYR A 34 2.39 1.39 -1.79
C TYR A 34 2.77 1.99 -0.44
N LEU A 35 3.80 1.46 0.24
CA LEU A 35 4.25 2.02 1.51
C LEU A 35 4.84 3.42 1.34
N HIS A 36 5.57 3.65 0.24
CA HIS A 36 6.34 4.86 -0.07
C HIS A 36 5.46 6.07 -0.42
N GLN A 37 4.70 6.54 0.57
CA GLN A 37 3.87 7.73 0.49
C GLN A 37 3.61 8.29 1.89
N THR A 38 2.75 9.30 1.96
CA THR A 38 2.25 9.84 3.22
C THR A 38 0.99 9.11 3.67
N TRP A 39 1.08 8.49 4.84
CA TRP A 39 0.01 7.82 5.57
C TRP A 39 -0.40 8.66 6.78
N LYS A 40 -1.67 9.03 6.85
CA LYS A 40 -2.24 9.81 7.95
C LYS A 40 -3.18 8.92 8.75
N HIS A 41 -3.03 8.92 10.06
CA HIS A 41 -3.85 8.14 10.97
C HIS A 41 -5.29 8.64 10.94
N SER A 42 -6.22 7.71 10.77
CA SER A 42 -7.66 7.90 10.71
C SER A 42 -8.27 7.33 12.01
N ASP A 43 -8.08 8.04 13.12
CA ASP A 43 -8.59 7.64 14.45
C ASP A 43 -10.10 7.33 14.43
N GLU A 44 -10.83 7.97 13.52
CA GLU A 44 -12.26 7.80 13.35
C GLU A 44 -12.65 6.47 12.69
N GLU A 45 -11.72 5.84 11.97
CA GLU A 45 -11.91 4.53 11.31
C GLU A 45 -11.28 3.37 12.11
N ASP A 46 -10.52 3.66 13.16
CA ASP A 46 -9.92 2.64 14.02
C ASP A 46 -10.99 1.70 14.58
N THR A 47 -10.65 0.42 14.63
CA THR A 47 -11.51 -0.63 15.21
C THR A 47 -10.72 -1.41 16.25
N GLU A 48 -11.38 -2.29 17.01
CA GLU A 48 -10.73 -3.03 18.10
C GLU A 48 -9.46 -3.76 17.61
N GLY A 49 -8.30 -3.28 18.05
CA GLY A 49 -6.99 -3.82 17.70
C GLY A 49 -6.47 -3.50 16.30
N ARG A 50 -7.09 -2.56 15.55
CA ARG A 50 -6.66 -2.16 14.21
C ARG A 50 -6.53 -0.64 14.10
N LEU A 51 -5.34 -0.20 13.71
CA LEU A 51 -5.06 1.19 13.36
C LEU A 51 -5.20 1.37 11.86
N ILE A 52 -5.98 2.36 11.44
CA ILE A 52 -6.26 2.64 10.04
C ILE A 52 -5.56 3.93 9.63
N TYR A 53 -4.72 3.83 8.60
CA TYR A 53 -4.11 4.98 7.97
C TYR A 53 -4.62 5.09 6.53
N ARG A 54 -4.92 6.33 6.12
CA ARG A 54 -5.28 6.66 4.74
C ARG A 54 -4.20 7.52 4.11
N ASN A 55 -4.11 7.47 2.79
CA ASN A 55 -3.15 8.31 2.08
C ASN A 55 -3.50 9.80 2.19
N ALA A 56 -2.58 10.66 1.78
CA ALA A 56 -2.76 12.12 1.89
C ALA A 56 -3.96 12.69 1.11
N ALA A 57 -4.49 11.96 0.12
CA ALA A 57 -5.62 12.39 -0.70
C ALA A 57 -6.99 12.13 -0.02
N TYR A 58 -7.04 11.32 1.03
CA TYR A 58 -8.25 11.07 1.80
C TYR A 58 -8.74 12.36 2.49
N LYS A 59 -10.06 12.53 2.53
CA LYS A 59 -10.71 13.69 3.15
C LYS A 59 -10.92 13.44 4.64
N PHE A 60 -9.90 13.74 5.43
CA PHE A 60 -9.99 13.59 6.87
C PHE A 60 -10.88 14.66 7.51
N PRO A 61 -11.59 14.33 8.59
CA PRO A 61 -12.16 15.33 9.47
C PRO A 61 -11.05 16.18 10.12
N THR A 62 -11.39 17.41 10.48
CA THR A 62 -10.49 18.32 11.20
C THR A 62 -10.30 17.83 12.62
N THR A 63 -9.04 17.65 13.03
CA THR A 63 -8.65 17.24 14.39
C THR A 63 -7.48 18.09 14.87
N LYS A 64 -7.32 18.19 16.19
CA LYS A 64 -6.17 18.84 16.82
C LYS A 64 -5.01 17.87 17.08
N ASP A 65 -5.29 16.57 16.94
CA ASP A 65 -4.35 15.49 17.22
C ASP A 65 -4.36 14.52 16.03
N ARG A 66 -3.20 14.28 15.41
CA ARG A 66 -3.06 13.29 14.31
C ARG A 66 -1.60 12.89 14.13
N GLN A 67 -1.37 11.59 13.98
CA GLN A 67 -0.08 11.06 13.57
C GLN A 67 -0.02 10.91 12.04
N THR A 68 1.14 11.15 11.47
CA THR A 68 1.43 10.97 10.05
C THR A 68 2.77 10.30 9.88
N PHE A 69 2.85 9.34 8.99
CA PHE A 69 4.09 8.74 8.53
C PHE A 69 4.29 9.09 7.05
N THR A 70 5.46 9.61 6.71
CA THR A 70 5.86 9.82 5.31
C THR A 70 7.05 8.93 5.05
N PHE A 71 6.84 7.86 4.29
CA PHE A 71 7.88 6.90 3.95
C PHE A 71 8.56 7.30 2.64
N SER A 72 9.88 7.22 2.64
CA SER A 72 10.72 7.17 1.46
C SER A 72 11.37 5.79 1.35
N GLU A 73 12.15 5.54 0.30
CA GLU A 73 12.89 4.29 0.14
C GLU A 73 13.86 4.00 1.31
N ASN A 74 14.34 5.03 2.01
CA ASN A 74 15.44 4.90 2.97
C ASN A 74 15.08 5.34 4.40
N ASP A 75 14.03 6.15 4.55
CA ASP A 75 13.67 6.72 5.84
C ASP A 75 12.16 6.90 6.01
N VAL A 76 11.76 7.18 7.24
CA VAL A 76 10.40 7.59 7.58
C VAL A 76 10.45 8.90 8.34
N GLN A 77 9.62 9.85 7.94
CA GLN A 77 9.31 11.02 8.75
C GLN A 77 8.03 10.73 9.54
N VAL A 78 8.14 10.78 10.86
CA VAL A 78 7.00 10.70 11.77
C VAL A 78 6.61 12.12 12.16
N SER A 79 5.38 12.53 11.89
CA SER A 79 4.88 13.84 12.27
C SER A 79 3.69 13.68 13.21
N VAL A 80 3.77 14.31 14.37
CA VAL A 80 2.70 14.29 15.36
C VAL A 80 2.15 15.71 15.49
N ILE A 81 0.88 15.87 15.15
CA ILE A 81 0.11 17.06 15.51
C ILE A 81 -0.47 16.77 16.89
N LYS A 82 -0.18 17.66 17.86
CA LYS A 82 -0.82 17.64 19.18
C LYS A 82 -1.18 19.04 19.60
N ASN A 83 -2.43 19.29 19.98
CA ASN A 83 -2.90 20.64 20.32
C ASN A 83 -2.55 21.71 19.25
N ASN A 84 -2.75 21.38 17.96
CA ASN A 84 -2.37 22.21 16.79
C ASN A 84 -0.87 22.48 16.61
N LYS A 85 0.01 21.86 17.40
CA LYS A 85 1.46 21.94 17.21
C LYS A 85 1.95 20.72 16.45
N LEU A 86 2.49 20.93 15.26
CA LEU A 86 3.17 19.91 14.48
C LEU A 86 4.60 19.71 15.00
N THR A 87 4.97 18.48 15.32
CA THR A 87 6.35 18.10 15.66
C THR A 87 6.82 16.97 14.75
N PRO A 88 7.81 17.20 13.87
CA PRO A 88 8.39 16.16 13.03
C PRO A 88 9.58 15.47 13.69
N TYR A 89 9.70 14.17 13.45
CA TYR A 89 10.80 13.31 13.86
C TYR A 89 11.28 12.52 12.65
N LYS A 90 12.59 12.49 12.42
CA LYS A 90 13.19 11.61 11.42
C LYS A 90 13.47 10.25 12.05
N GLY A 91 13.14 9.18 11.34
CA GLY A 91 13.35 7.81 11.76
C GLY A 91 13.81 6.90 10.63
N SER A 92 13.97 5.64 10.96
CA SER A 92 14.16 4.53 10.03
C SER A 92 13.02 3.54 10.18
N TYR A 93 12.88 2.65 9.20
CA TYR A 93 11.93 1.56 9.29
C TYR A 93 12.54 0.30 8.69
N THR A 94 12.00 -0.85 9.09
CA THR A 94 12.29 -2.13 8.47
C THR A 94 10.98 -2.83 8.18
N VAL A 95 10.97 -3.62 7.11
CA VAL A 95 9.83 -4.44 6.69
C VAL A 95 10.22 -5.92 6.69
N VAL A 96 9.29 -6.78 7.08
CA VAL A 96 9.40 -8.22 6.87
C VAL A 96 8.46 -8.59 5.74
N MET A 97 9.01 -9.11 4.65
CA MET A 97 8.24 -9.53 3.47
C MET A 97 7.80 -10.98 3.60
N ASN A 98 6.65 -11.32 3.01
CA ASN A 98 6.20 -12.67 2.75
C ASN A 98 5.77 -12.78 1.28
N GLY A 99 6.72 -13.14 0.41
CA GLY A 99 6.54 -12.96 -1.04
C GLY A 99 6.49 -11.47 -1.41
N ASN A 100 5.45 -11.07 -2.16
CA ASN A 100 5.25 -9.68 -2.60
C ASN A 100 4.50 -8.83 -1.56
N SER A 101 4.15 -9.40 -0.40
CA SER A 101 3.37 -8.72 0.63
C SER A 101 4.20 -8.30 1.83
N VAL A 102 3.93 -7.11 2.36
CA VAL A 102 4.53 -6.64 3.62
C VAL A 102 3.77 -7.28 4.77
N LYS A 103 4.46 -8.08 5.60
CA LYS A 103 3.87 -8.78 6.75
C LYS A 103 4.03 -8.01 8.06
N GLU A 104 5.23 -7.46 8.28
CA GLU A 104 5.53 -6.70 9.50
C GLU A 104 6.22 -5.39 9.13
N LEU A 105 5.95 -4.36 9.91
CA LEU A 105 6.55 -3.04 9.79
C LEU A 105 7.06 -2.60 11.17
N THR A 106 8.35 -2.28 11.24
CA THR A 106 8.96 -1.72 12.45
C THR A 106 9.44 -0.31 12.15
N LEU A 107 9.03 0.66 12.96
CA LEU A 107 9.51 2.05 12.90
C LEU A 107 10.41 2.32 14.09
N ASN A 108 11.51 3.05 13.86
CA ASN A 108 12.42 3.54 14.87
C ASN A 108 12.61 5.04 14.69
N TYR A 109 12.28 5.83 15.70
CA TYR A 109 12.53 7.28 15.69
C TYR A 109 12.81 7.79 17.10
N THR A 110 13.48 8.93 17.21
CA THR A 110 13.82 9.52 18.51
C THR A 110 13.14 10.87 18.63
N GLU A 111 12.29 11.04 19.64
CA GLU A 111 11.68 12.33 19.91
C GLU A 111 12.68 13.29 20.57
N ALA A 112 12.46 14.59 20.38
CA ALA A 112 13.31 15.61 20.98
C ALA A 112 13.34 15.44 22.52
N GLY A 113 14.54 15.26 23.07
CA GLY A 113 14.76 15.06 24.50
C GLY A 113 14.74 13.60 24.96
N GLN A 114 14.43 12.64 24.09
CA GLN A 114 14.56 11.21 24.42
C GLN A 114 16.01 10.72 24.25
N ARG A 115 16.46 9.88 25.19
CA ARG A 115 17.73 9.14 25.10
C ARG A 115 17.58 7.77 24.47
N ILE A 116 16.37 7.22 24.52
CA ILE A 116 16.03 5.89 24.02
C ILE A 116 15.08 6.09 22.83
N PRO A 117 15.36 5.48 21.67
CA PRO A 117 14.46 5.55 20.52
C PRO A 117 13.09 4.94 20.84
N THR A 118 12.04 5.55 20.29
CA THR A 118 10.73 4.93 20.19
C THR A 118 10.77 3.85 19.11
N VAL A 119 10.36 2.64 19.48
CA VAL A 119 10.24 1.49 18.57
C VAL A 119 8.78 1.10 18.48
N LEU A 120 8.20 1.19 17.29
CA LEU A 120 6.82 0.77 17.02
C LEU A 120 6.86 -0.47 16.13
N ARG A 121 6.20 -1.55 16.54
CA ARG A 121 6.16 -2.82 15.80
C ARG A 121 4.72 -3.14 15.44
N TYR A 122 4.51 -3.46 14.17
CA TYR A 122 3.18 -3.71 13.63
C TYR A 122 3.15 -4.98 12.78
N GLU A 123 2.06 -5.73 12.92
CA GLU A 123 1.56 -6.62 11.89
C GLU A 123 0.84 -5.76 10.84
N VAL A 124 1.19 -5.95 9.57
CA VAL A 124 0.55 -5.28 8.44
C VAL A 124 -0.59 -6.16 7.97
N LEU A 125 -1.82 -5.72 8.21
CA LEU A 125 -3.03 -6.45 7.83
C LEU A 125 -3.45 -6.15 6.39
N ILE A 126 -3.29 -4.88 5.97
CA ILE A 126 -3.55 -4.42 4.60
C ILE A 126 -2.51 -3.36 4.24
N LEU A 127 -1.90 -3.49 3.07
CA LEU A 127 -1.13 -2.42 2.41
C LEU A 127 -1.61 -2.29 0.96
N ALA A 128 -2.37 -1.23 0.70
CA ALA A 128 -2.93 -0.93 -0.61
C ALA A 128 -2.64 0.52 -1.00
N LYS A 129 -3.09 0.95 -2.17
CA LYS A 129 -2.87 2.31 -2.69
C LYS A 129 -3.36 3.42 -1.72
N ASP A 130 -4.45 3.19 -1.01
CA ASP A 130 -5.16 4.18 -0.20
C ASP A 130 -5.48 3.73 1.24
N ALA A 131 -5.04 2.53 1.62
CA ALA A 131 -5.25 1.99 2.97
C ALA A 131 -3.98 1.29 3.47
N LEU A 132 -3.57 1.66 4.67
CA LEU A 132 -2.58 0.95 5.48
C LEU A 132 -3.25 0.58 6.80
N ILE A 133 -3.46 -0.71 7.03
CA ILE A 133 -4.10 -1.22 8.26
C ILE A 133 -3.07 -1.99 9.06
N LEU A 134 -2.88 -1.57 10.31
CA LEU A 134 -1.86 -2.08 11.19
C LEU A 134 -2.49 -2.66 12.46
N LYS A 135 -1.81 -3.64 13.06
CA LYS A 135 -2.08 -4.11 14.42
C LYS A 135 -0.78 -4.07 15.22
N VAL A 136 -0.84 -3.54 16.44
CA VAL A 136 0.33 -3.44 17.33
C VAL A 136 0.77 -4.84 17.76
N LEU A 137 2.09 -5.07 17.75
CA LEU A 137 2.75 -6.30 18.23
C LEU A 137 3.32 -6.14 19.64
#